data_AF-A0A0D7A2S5-F1
#
_entry.id   AF-A0A0D7A2S5-F1
#
_cell.length_a   1.000
_cell.length_b   1.000
_cell.length_c   1.000
_cell.angle_alpha   90.00
_cell.angle_beta   90.00
_cell.angle_gamma   90.00
#
_symmetry.space_group_name_H-M   'P 1'
#
loop_
_entity.id
_entity.type
_entity.pdbx_description
1 polymer ?
#
loop_
_entity_poly.entity_id
_entity_poly.type
_entity_poly.pdbx_seq_one_letter_code
_entity_poly.pdbx_strand_id
1 'polypeptide(L)'
;MNLDNPRARQPPRMPWTIARLQFERAIAIGASIDQSSALAYTSALQSYIAFCRMHQLPIEPTPDTLSFYIVYMSHHIKPSLVNSYLSGICSQLEPFFPTICQARTTTIVCHTLQGCLKLYSSPTQRKRPLHRSELLHIAPYFTPTSTFDQHLWWALLLTAFYGLLHLGELVMPDNAQLRDDRKLIRRLLVSLQPTAFTFLLLTHKADRFFEDNDVAGHSICSGGATYLAELGVDLNLIQSIGRWSSNAFRVYIRTHPVMLAAVLNSNSSHTPQV
;
A
#
# COMPACT_ATOMS: atom_id res chain seq x y z
N MET A 1 -29.80 13.10 35.90
CA MET A 1 -30.49 12.10 35.05
C MET A 1 -29.63 10.85 35.09
N ASN A 2 -30.03 9.82 35.84
CA ASN A 2 -29.24 8.59 35.99
C ASN A 2 -29.45 7.73 34.73
N LEU A 3 -28.42 7.64 33.89
CA LEU A 3 -28.43 6.90 32.62
C LEU A 3 -27.87 5.47 32.79
N ASP A 4 -27.82 4.96 34.02
CA ASP A 4 -27.30 3.63 34.28
C ASP A 4 -28.28 2.57 33.79
N ASN A 5 -27.94 1.98 32.64
CA ASN A 5 -28.66 0.85 32.08
C ASN A 5 -28.31 -0.41 32.91
N PRO A 6 -29.25 -0.96 33.69
CA PRO A 6 -29.00 -2.11 34.57
C PRO A 6 -28.70 -3.42 33.81
N ARG A 7 -28.78 -3.41 32.47
CA ARG A 7 -28.43 -4.55 31.61
C ARG A 7 -27.02 -4.46 31.01
N ALA A 8 -26.28 -3.38 31.27
CA ALA A 8 -24.92 -3.22 30.75
C ALA A 8 -23.94 -4.11 31.51
N ARG A 9 -23.53 -5.24 30.90
CA ARG A 9 -22.52 -6.18 31.44
C ARG A 9 -21.09 -5.69 31.21
N GLN A 10 -20.80 -4.40 31.41
CA GLN A 10 -19.43 -3.92 31.27
C GLN A 10 -18.67 -4.16 32.59
N PRO A 11 -17.48 -4.78 32.56
CA PRO A 11 -16.67 -4.91 33.76
C PRO A 11 -16.34 -3.53 34.34
N PRO A 12 -16.23 -3.38 35.67
CA PRO A 12 -15.89 -2.11 36.28
C PRO A 12 -14.49 -1.67 35.79
N ARG A 13 -14.42 -0.49 35.18
CA ARG A 13 -13.16 0.12 34.71
C ARG A 13 -12.85 1.33 35.58
N MET A 14 -11.62 1.41 36.07
CA MET A 14 -11.16 2.61 36.77
C MET A 14 -11.11 3.79 35.79
N PRO A 15 -11.63 4.97 36.15
CA PRO A 15 -11.57 6.14 35.29
C PRO A 15 -10.11 6.57 35.08
N TRP A 16 -9.74 6.85 33.84
CA TRP A 16 -8.45 7.44 33.51
C TRP A 16 -8.49 8.96 33.72
N THR A 17 -7.35 9.53 34.13
CA THR A 17 -7.19 10.99 34.18
C THR A 17 -7.21 11.58 32.77
N ILE A 18 -7.59 12.86 32.64
CA ILE A 18 -7.56 13.55 31.35
C ILE A 18 -6.16 13.52 30.72
N ALA A 19 -5.11 13.70 31.52
CA ALA A 19 -3.73 13.61 31.04
C ALA A 19 -3.40 12.22 30.47
N ARG A 20 -3.86 11.13 31.12
CA ARG A 20 -3.67 9.78 30.61
C ARG A 20 -4.43 9.58 29.30
N LEU A 21 -5.68 10.03 29.21
CA LEU A 21 -6.47 9.95 27.98
C LEU A 21 -5.80 10.67 26.81
N GLN A 22 -5.26 11.88 27.04
CA GLN A 22 -4.54 12.64 26.03
C GLN A 22 -3.25 11.94 25.57
N PHE A 23 -2.49 11.36 26.52
CA PHE A 23 -1.26 10.63 26.24
C PHE A 23 -1.53 9.34 25.43
N GLU A 24 -2.48 8.51 25.88
CA GLU A 24 -2.85 7.28 25.17
C GLU A 24 -3.41 7.58 23.77
N ARG A 25 -4.20 8.65 23.63
CA ARG A 25 -4.67 9.13 22.33
C ARG A 25 -3.50 9.50 21.42
N ALA A 26 -2.48 10.19 21.93
CA ALA A 26 -1.30 10.56 21.14
C ALA A 26 -0.51 9.32 20.68
N ILE A 27 -0.36 8.30 21.55
CA ILE A 27 0.25 7.02 21.18
C ILE A 27 -0.56 6.33 20.08
N ALA A 28 -1.89 6.25 20.23
CA ALA A 28 -2.76 5.60 19.25
C ALA A 28 -2.73 6.31 17.88
N ILE A 29 -2.70 7.65 17.86
CA ILE A 29 -2.54 8.42 16.62
C ILE A 29 -1.17 8.14 15.99
N GLY A 30 -0.09 8.14 16.78
CA GLY A 30 1.25 7.82 16.29
C GLY A 30 1.36 6.42 15.70
N ALA A 31 0.72 5.43 16.33
CA ALA A 31 0.67 4.05 15.85
C ALA A 31 -0.20 3.84 14.60
N SER A 32 -1.05 4.82 14.24
CA SER A 32 -1.94 4.71 13.07
C SER A 32 -1.22 4.89 11.73
N ILE A 33 0.02 5.38 11.74
CA ILE A 33 0.81 5.68 10.54
C ILE A 33 2.06 4.81 10.55
N ASP A 34 2.23 4.00 9.51
CA ASP A 34 3.46 3.24 9.30
C ASP A 34 4.70 4.15 9.21
N GLN A 35 5.85 3.70 9.73
CA GLN A 35 7.09 4.47 9.73
C GLN A 35 7.49 4.99 8.34
N SER A 36 7.26 4.20 7.28
CA SER A 36 7.56 4.64 5.91
C SER A 36 6.61 5.72 5.41
N SER A 37 5.35 5.70 5.84
CA SER A 37 4.37 6.75 5.56
C SER A 37 4.69 8.02 6.35
N ALA A 38 5.14 7.89 7.61
CA ALA A 38 5.59 9.01 8.42
C ALA A 38 6.77 9.74 7.78
N LEU A 39 7.77 9.01 7.26
CA LEU A 39 8.88 9.62 6.51
C LEU A 39 8.40 10.35 5.25
N ALA A 40 7.47 9.77 4.48
CA ALA A 40 6.91 10.40 3.29
C ALA A 40 6.12 11.68 3.63
N TYR A 41 5.37 11.67 4.74
CA TYR A 41 4.63 12.84 5.21
C TYR A 41 5.57 13.94 5.70
N THR A 42 6.69 13.58 6.35
CA THR A 42 7.71 14.55 6.72
C THR A 42 8.32 15.21 5.48
N SER A 43 8.60 14.43 4.43
CA SER A 43 9.07 14.99 3.15
C SER A 43 8.05 15.96 2.54
N ALA A 44 6.76 15.61 2.56
CA ALA A 44 5.68 16.49 2.09
C ALA A 44 5.60 17.79 2.90
N LEU A 45 5.67 17.71 4.23
CA LEU A 45 5.67 18.89 5.10
C LEU A 45 6.87 19.80 4.81
N GLN A 46 8.08 19.24 4.67
CA GLN A 46 9.27 20.04 4.36
C GLN A 46 9.15 20.73 3.00
N SER A 47 8.56 20.08 1.99
CA SER A 47 8.25 20.70 0.70
C SER A 47 7.31 21.90 0.86
N TYR A 48 6.26 21.78 1.68
CA TYR A 48 5.32 22.87 1.93
C TYR A 48 5.96 24.03 2.72
N ILE A 49 6.77 23.74 3.75
CA ILE A 49 7.49 24.78 4.51
C ILE A 49 8.47 25.51 3.60
N ALA A 50 9.19 24.81 2.72
CA ALA A 50 10.09 25.42 1.76
C ALA A 50 9.34 26.35 0.80
N PHE A 51 8.18 25.93 0.28
CA PHE A 51 7.29 26.77 -0.51
C PHE A 51 6.86 28.03 0.26
N CYS A 52 6.38 27.88 1.50
CA CYS A 52 5.95 29.04 2.30
C CYS A 52 7.09 30.04 2.52
N ARG A 53 8.30 29.55 2.85
CA ARG A 53 9.49 30.40 3.03
C ARG A 53 9.90 31.12 1.73
N MET A 54 9.86 30.41 0.61
CA MET A 54 10.23 30.96 -0.70
C MET A 54 9.30 32.08 -1.13
N HIS A 55 8.00 31.94 -0.88
CA HIS A 55 6.98 32.92 -1.26
C HIS A 55 6.60 33.89 -0.14
N GLN A 56 7.32 33.86 1.00
CA GLN A 56 7.05 34.70 2.17
C GLN A 56 5.59 34.60 2.67
N LEU A 57 5.01 33.41 2.55
CA LEU A 57 3.67 33.10 3.01
C LEU A 57 3.70 32.57 4.46
N PRO A 58 2.64 32.80 5.25
CA PRO A 58 2.46 32.15 6.54
C PRO A 58 2.48 30.62 6.39
N ILE A 59 3.00 29.93 7.40
CA ILE A 59 3.00 28.46 7.45
C ILE A 59 1.56 27.93 7.62
N GLU A 60 0.65 28.75 8.19
CA GLU A 60 -0.74 28.39 8.36
C GLU A 60 -1.40 28.01 7.01
N PRO A 61 -1.93 26.79 6.89
CA PRO A 61 -2.52 26.31 5.66
C PRO A 61 -3.96 26.81 5.52
N THR A 62 -4.16 27.77 4.62
CA THR A 62 -5.46 28.29 4.21
C THR A 62 -5.88 27.68 2.87
N PRO A 63 -7.17 27.77 2.48
CA PRO A 63 -7.60 27.32 1.15
C PRO A 63 -6.77 27.95 0.02
N ASP A 64 -6.42 29.22 0.15
CA ASP A 64 -5.61 29.93 -0.84
C ASP A 64 -4.16 29.42 -0.86
N THR A 65 -3.49 29.30 0.29
CA THR A 65 -2.09 28.83 0.32
C THR A 65 -1.96 27.40 -0.17
N LEU A 66 -2.92 26.52 0.16
CA LEU A 66 -2.99 25.16 -0.37
C LEU A 66 -3.24 25.17 -1.88
N SER A 67 -4.11 26.03 -2.40
CA SER A 67 -4.37 26.14 -3.84
C SER A 67 -3.11 26.61 -4.61
N PHE A 68 -2.39 27.61 -4.10
CA PHE A 68 -1.14 28.07 -4.69
C PHE A 68 -0.05 27.01 -4.66
N TYR A 69 0.06 26.30 -3.53
CA TYR A 69 0.99 25.17 -3.42
C TYR A 69 0.69 24.08 -4.45
N ILE A 70 -0.58 23.76 -4.69
CA ILE A 70 -0.98 22.77 -5.70
C ILE A 70 -0.52 23.19 -7.08
N VAL A 71 -0.81 24.44 -7.49
CA VAL A 71 -0.42 24.95 -8.81
C VAL A 71 1.09 24.93 -8.95
N TYR A 72 1.82 25.49 -7.97
CA TYR A 72 3.27 25.55 -8.00
C TYR A 72 3.89 24.15 -8.12
N MET A 73 3.54 23.23 -7.23
CA MET A 73 4.13 21.89 -7.22
C MET A 73 3.73 21.07 -8.45
N SER A 74 2.54 21.27 -9.01
CA SER A 74 2.10 20.54 -10.20
C SER A 74 2.91 20.88 -11.47
N HIS A 75 3.67 21.98 -11.48
CA HIS A 75 4.62 22.27 -12.55
C HIS A 75 5.94 21.51 -12.39
N HIS A 76 6.27 21.08 -11.17
CA HIS A 76 7.56 20.44 -10.86
C HIS A 76 7.44 18.92 -10.69
N ILE A 77 6.28 18.43 -10.24
CA ILE A 77 6.00 17.03 -9.99
C ILE A 77 4.59 16.65 -10.47
N LYS A 78 4.34 15.34 -10.60
CA LYS A 78 3.02 14.85 -11.02
C LYS A 78 1.92 15.31 -10.06
N PRO A 79 0.77 15.83 -10.54
CA PRO A 79 -0.33 16.26 -9.68
C PRO A 79 -0.88 15.15 -8.76
N SER A 80 -0.78 13.89 -9.17
CA SER A 80 -1.13 12.74 -8.31
C SER A 80 -0.24 12.66 -7.07
N LEU A 81 1.05 12.99 -7.18
CA LEU A 81 1.98 13.07 -6.06
C LEU A 81 1.68 14.28 -5.18
N VAL A 82 1.31 15.42 -5.79
CA VAL A 82 0.85 16.62 -5.05
C VAL A 82 -0.34 16.28 -4.16
N ASN A 83 -1.31 15.51 -4.65
CA ASN A 83 -2.45 15.05 -3.84
C ASN A 83 -2.00 14.20 -2.63
N SER A 84 -1.01 13.32 -2.82
CA SER A 84 -0.40 12.56 -1.72
C SER A 84 0.32 13.46 -0.73
N TYR A 85 1.00 14.51 -1.21
CA TYR A 85 1.65 15.50 -0.35
C TYR A 85 0.64 16.26 0.49
N LEU A 86 -0.49 16.69 -0.09
CA LEU A 86 -1.58 17.33 0.68
C LEU A 86 -2.07 16.45 1.83
N SER A 87 -2.19 15.13 1.62
CA SER A 87 -2.54 14.21 2.71
C SER A 87 -1.50 14.19 3.83
N GLY A 88 -0.21 14.18 3.49
CA GLY A 88 0.85 14.23 4.48
C GLY A 88 0.91 15.57 5.23
N ILE A 89 0.74 16.68 4.52
CA ILE A 89 0.69 18.02 5.09
C ILE A 89 -0.48 18.13 6.07
N CYS A 90 -1.69 17.71 5.68
CA CYS A 90 -2.86 17.66 6.56
C CYS A 90 -2.59 16.84 7.81
N SER A 91 -2.07 15.62 7.65
CA SER A 91 -1.82 14.73 8.77
C SER A 91 -0.80 15.31 9.77
N GLN A 92 0.23 16.02 9.33
CA GLN A 92 1.25 16.56 10.23
C GLN A 92 0.89 17.92 10.85
N LEU A 93 0.11 18.73 10.13
CA LEU A 93 -0.25 20.08 10.57
C LEU A 93 -1.57 20.12 11.33
N GLU A 94 -2.46 19.13 11.21
CA GLU A 94 -3.74 19.07 11.92
C GLU A 94 -3.66 19.28 13.44
N PRO A 95 -2.64 18.74 14.17
CA PRO A 95 -2.50 19.02 15.61
C PRO A 95 -2.28 20.50 15.95
N PHE A 96 -1.72 21.29 15.02
CA PHE A 96 -1.43 22.72 15.19
C PHE A 96 -2.50 23.60 14.53
N PHE A 97 -3.10 23.13 13.44
CA PHE A 97 -4.11 23.83 12.64
C PHE A 97 -5.32 22.90 12.42
N PRO A 98 -6.25 22.80 13.39
CA PRO A 98 -7.36 21.83 13.35
C PRO A 98 -8.30 22.01 12.15
N THR A 99 -8.31 23.18 11.52
CA THR A 99 -9.13 23.52 10.35
C THR A 99 -8.51 23.08 9.03
N ILE A 100 -7.27 22.56 9.01
CA ILE A 100 -6.58 22.23 7.75
C ILE A 100 -7.35 21.21 6.90
N CYS A 101 -7.96 20.20 7.54
CA CYS A 101 -8.76 19.20 6.84
C CYS A 101 -9.97 19.84 6.14
N GLN A 102 -10.57 20.88 6.74
CA GLN A 102 -11.66 21.66 6.15
C GLN A 102 -11.15 22.58 5.02
N ALA A 103 -9.98 23.19 5.21
CA ALA A 103 -9.34 24.00 4.17
C ALA A 103 -9.07 23.17 2.92
N ARG A 104 -8.57 21.93 3.08
CA ARG A 104 -8.32 21.00 1.97
C ARG A 104 -9.58 20.62 1.19
N THR A 105 -10.72 20.48 1.87
CA THR A 105 -11.99 20.08 1.24
C THR A 105 -12.77 21.24 0.62
N THR A 106 -12.23 22.47 0.72
CA THR A 106 -12.85 23.65 0.11
C THR A 106 -12.83 23.53 -1.42
N THR A 107 -13.89 24.04 -2.06
CA THR A 107 -14.11 23.99 -3.52
C THR A 107 -12.93 24.49 -4.33
N ILE A 108 -12.28 25.58 -3.90
CA ILE A 108 -11.10 26.15 -4.57
C ILE A 108 -9.94 25.15 -4.63
N VAL A 109 -9.65 24.45 -3.54
CA VAL A 109 -8.55 23.48 -3.45
C VAL A 109 -8.86 22.26 -4.32
N CYS A 110 -10.09 21.72 -4.21
CA CYS A 110 -10.52 20.58 -5.01
C CYS A 110 -10.50 20.88 -6.51
N HIS A 111 -11.05 22.02 -6.94
CA HIS A 111 -11.06 22.42 -8.35
C HIS A 111 -9.65 22.71 -8.88
N THR A 112 -8.79 23.32 -8.06
CA THR A 112 -7.39 23.59 -8.43
C THR A 112 -6.63 22.29 -8.68
N LEU A 113 -6.78 21.32 -7.78
CA LEU A 113 -6.18 20.00 -7.95
C LEU A 113 -6.72 19.28 -9.19
N GLN A 114 -8.04 19.32 -9.41
CA GLN A 114 -8.67 18.73 -10.58
C GLN A 114 -8.19 19.40 -11.88
N GLY A 115 -8.03 20.73 -11.88
CA GLY A 115 -7.46 21.48 -12.99
C GLY A 115 -6.03 21.06 -13.29
N CYS A 116 -5.18 20.99 -12.26
CA CYS A 116 -3.79 20.54 -12.41
C CYS A 116 -3.70 19.08 -12.89
N LEU A 117 -4.58 18.19 -12.39
CA LEU A 117 -4.67 16.82 -12.90
C LEU A 117 -5.03 16.81 -14.40
N LYS A 118 -5.90 17.68 -14.89
CA LYS A 118 -6.21 17.75 -16.32
C LYS A 118 -5.07 18.34 -17.16
N LEU A 119 -4.39 19.35 -16.65
CA LEU A 119 -3.35 20.08 -17.38
C LEU A 119 -2.01 19.35 -17.42
N TYR A 120 -1.61 18.71 -16.32
CA TYR A 120 -0.24 18.24 -16.11
C TYR A 120 -0.13 16.72 -15.85
N SER A 121 -1.24 15.98 -15.82
CA SER A 121 -1.14 14.52 -15.73
C SER A 121 -0.60 13.94 -17.03
N SER A 122 0.35 13.03 -16.87
CA SER A 122 0.86 12.18 -17.95
C SER A 122 0.42 10.74 -17.75
N PRO A 123 0.23 9.95 -18.83
CA PRO A 123 -0.06 8.53 -18.72
C PRO A 123 0.98 7.80 -17.87
N THR A 124 0.50 6.93 -16.98
CA THR A 124 1.39 6.10 -16.15
C THR A 124 2.05 5.03 -17.01
N GLN A 125 3.35 5.17 -17.26
CA GLN A 125 4.15 4.11 -17.89
C GLN A 125 4.41 2.98 -16.88
N ARG A 126 3.74 1.84 -17.09
CA ARG A 126 3.92 0.66 -16.25
C ARG A 126 4.95 -0.26 -16.88
N LYS A 127 5.94 -0.70 -16.10
CA LYS A 127 6.88 -1.77 -16.52
C LYS A 127 6.08 -3.02 -16.89
N ARG A 128 6.44 -3.75 -17.95
CA ARG A 128 5.76 -5.00 -18.35
C ARG A 128 5.75 -6.05 -17.23
N PRO A 129 4.74 -6.95 -17.19
CA PRO A 129 4.75 -8.07 -16.25
C PRO A 129 5.91 -9.01 -16.56
N LEU A 130 6.39 -9.71 -15.53
CA LEU A 130 7.27 -10.86 -15.69
C LEU A 130 6.43 -12.06 -16.13
N HIS A 131 6.83 -12.77 -17.19
CA HIS A 131 6.11 -13.97 -17.65
C HIS A 131 6.76 -15.26 -17.13
N ARG A 132 5.95 -16.31 -16.97
CA ARG A 132 6.46 -17.63 -16.54
C ARG A 132 7.47 -18.22 -17.52
N SER A 133 7.32 -17.98 -18.83
CA SER A 133 8.29 -18.44 -19.84
C SER A 133 9.69 -17.90 -19.57
N GLU A 134 9.79 -16.68 -19.07
CA GLU A 134 11.06 -16.04 -18.71
C GLU A 134 11.68 -16.69 -17.47
N LEU A 135 10.84 -17.04 -16.47
CA LEU A 135 11.28 -17.81 -15.30
C LEU A 135 11.83 -19.18 -15.71
N LEU A 136 11.14 -19.87 -16.62
CA LEU A 136 11.61 -21.17 -17.13
C LEU A 136 12.90 -21.03 -17.93
N HIS A 137 13.05 -19.95 -18.69
CA HIS A 137 14.26 -19.68 -19.47
C HIS A 137 15.48 -19.46 -18.57
N ILE A 138 15.31 -18.76 -17.43
CA ILE A 138 16.42 -18.47 -16.53
C ILE A 138 16.66 -19.55 -15.46
N ALA A 139 15.70 -20.45 -15.20
CA ALA A 139 15.82 -21.48 -14.17
C ALA A 139 17.11 -22.33 -14.25
N PRO A 140 17.61 -22.75 -15.45
CA PRO A 140 18.84 -23.53 -15.55
C PRO A 140 20.10 -22.82 -15.04
N TYR A 141 20.10 -21.49 -14.91
CA TYR A 141 21.24 -20.74 -14.37
C TYR A 141 21.29 -20.74 -12.84
N PHE A 142 20.20 -21.14 -12.17
CA PHE A 142 20.09 -21.11 -10.71
C PHE A 142 20.05 -22.51 -10.09
N THR A 143 19.72 -23.55 -10.85
CA THR A 143 19.68 -24.94 -10.37
C THR A 143 21.05 -25.59 -10.12
N PRO A 144 22.13 -25.34 -10.90
CA PRO A 144 23.43 -25.99 -10.68
C PRO A 144 24.39 -25.17 -9.80
N THR A 145 24.05 -23.92 -9.49
CA THR A 145 25.04 -22.95 -8.98
C THR A 145 25.10 -22.98 -7.46
N SER A 146 26.31 -22.95 -6.88
CA SER A 146 26.52 -23.22 -5.44
C SER A 146 26.48 -21.98 -4.53
N THR A 147 26.32 -20.77 -5.06
CA THR A 147 26.39 -19.56 -4.22
C THR A 147 25.08 -19.34 -3.45
N PHE A 148 25.21 -18.95 -2.18
CA PHE A 148 24.06 -18.66 -1.33
C PHE A 148 23.19 -17.54 -1.91
N ASP A 149 23.81 -16.47 -2.42
CA ASP A 149 23.08 -15.29 -2.92
C ASP A 149 22.21 -15.61 -4.14
N GLN A 150 22.67 -16.50 -5.03
CA GLN A 150 21.87 -16.94 -6.17
C GLN A 150 20.67 -17.78 -5.76
N HIS A 151 20.84 -18.68 -4.78
CA HIS A 151 19.71 -19.43 -4.22
C HIS A 151 18.71 -18.51 -3.51
N LEU A 152 19.21 -17.56 -2.72
CA LEU A 152 18.37 -16.60 -2.02
C LEU A 152 17.59 -15.75 -3.02
N TRP A 153 18.25 -15.20 -4.03
CA TRP A 153 17.60 -14.40 -5.06
C TRP A 153 16.55 -15.21 -5.83
N TRP A 154 16.86 -16.45 -6.21
CA TRP A 154 15.92 -17.34 -6.90
C TRP A 154 14.72 -17.68 -6.03
N ALA A 155 14.94 -18.00 -4.74
CA ALA A 155 13.88 -18.24 -3.78
C ALA A 155 12.98 -17.00 -3.62
N LEU A 156 13.56 -15.81 -3.46
CA LEU A 156 12.80 -14.54 -3.36
C LEU A 156 11.95 -14.29 -4.61
N LEU A 157 12.51 -14.48 -5.80
CA LEU A 157 11.81 -14.27 -7.07
C LEU A 157 10.61 -15.22 -7.23
N LEU A 158 10.82 -16.52 -6.98
CA LEU A 158 9.75 -17.51 -7.09
C LEU A 158 8.67 -17.32 -6.03
N THR A 159 9.07 -17.00 -4.80
CA THR A 159 8.13 -16.71 -3.70
C THR A 159 7.28 -15.48 -4.02
N ALA A 160 7.91 -14.41 -4.54
CA ALA A 160 7.20 -13.21 -5.00
C ALA A 160 6.22 -13.50 -6.13
N PHE A 161 6.65 -14.28 -7.13
CA PHE A 161 5.85 -14.54 -8.32
C PHE A 161 4.64 -15.42 -8.02
N TYR A 162 4.83 -16.56 -7.33
CA TYR A 162 3.76 -17.51 -7.06
C TYR A 162 2.91 -17.14 -5.84
N GLY A 163 3.50 -16.48 -4.84
CA GLY A 163 2.77 -15.99 -3.67
C GLY A 163 2.14 -14.61 -3.85
N LEU A 164 2.30 -13.99 -5.03
CA LEU A 164 1.86 -12.61 -5.33
C LEU A 164 2.40 -11.57 -4.33
N LEU A 165 3.55 -11.84 -3.72
CA LEU A 165 4.12 -11.03 -2.65
C LEU A 165 4.83 -9.79 -3.20
N HIS A 166 4.93 -8.79 -2.34
CA HIS A 166 5.68 -7.59 -2.60
C HIS A 166 7.12 -7.67 -2.12
N LEU A 167 7.98 -6.90 -2.77
CA LEU A 167 9.38 -6.84 -2.37
C LEU A 167 9.52 -6.42 -0.90
N GLY A 168 8.71 -5.46 -0.44
CA GLY A 168 8.71 -5.02 0.96
C GLY A 168 8.24 -6.05 1.98
N GLU A 169 7.65 -7.18 1.54
CA GLU A 169 7.28 -8.31 2.41
C GLU A 169 8.39 -9.37 2.48
N LEU A 170 9.31 -9.33 1.51
CA LEU A 170 10.32 -10.35 1.28
C LEU A 170 11.71 -9.94 1.76
N VAL A 171 11.99 -8.63 1.72
CA VAL A 171 13.32 -8.10 2.04
C VAL A 171 13.25 -6.97 3.05
N MET A 172 14.35 -6.80 3.77
CA MET A 172 14.51 -5.68 4.68
C MET A 172 14.86 -4.40 3.93
N PRO A 173 14.31 -3.24 4.33
CA PRO A 173 14.72 -1.96 3.78
C PRO A 173 16.20 -1.66 4.05
N ASP A 174 16.87 -1.07 3.06
CA ASP A 174 18.23 -0.58 3.19
C ASP A 174 18.32 0.50 4.28
N ASN A 175 17.35 1.42 4.31
CA ASN A 175 17.25 2.45 5.34
C ASN A 175 16.94 1.81 6.71
N ALA A 176 17.92 1.88 7.62
CA ALA A 176 17.83 1.34 8.97
C ALA A 176 16.63 1.86 9.78
N GLN A 177 16.17 3.09 9.53
CA GLN A 177 15.03 3.69 10.23
C GLN A 177 13.68 3.05 9.85
N LEU A 178 13.63 2.32 8.74
CA LEU A 178 12.41 1.66 8.24
C LEU A 178 12.35 0.17 8.60
N ARG A 179 13.38 -0.35 9.27
CA ARG A 179 13.49 -1.77 9.62
C ARG A 179 12.55 -2.08 10.78
N ASP A 180 11.73 -3.11 10.60
CA ASP A 180 10.82 -3.63 11.60
C ASP A 180 10.85 -5.17 11.57
N ASP A 181 11.36 -5.78 12.64
CA ASP A 181 11.51 -7.23 12.75
C ASP A 181 10.17 -7.97 12.81
N ARG A 182 9.06 -7.25 13.02
CA ARG A 182 7.69 -7.80 12.96
C ARG A 182 7.23 -8.03 11.52
N LYS A 183 7.82 -7.34 10.54
CA LYS A 183 7.50 -7.49 9.12
C LYS A 183 8.34 -8.56 8.43
N LEU A 184 9.26 -9.19 9.15
CA LEU A 184 10.14 -10.22 8.63
C LEU A 184 9.48 -11.60 8.65
N ILE A 185 9.63 -12.32 7.54
CA ILE A 185 9.34 -13.75 7.49
C ILE A 185 10.37 -14.47 8.37
N ARG A 186 9.92 -15.06 9.47
CA ARG A 186 10.79 -15.83 10.36
C ARG A 186 10.92 -17.25 9.85
N ARG A 187 12.16 -17.77 9.77
CA ARG A 187 12.45 -19.15 9.38
C ARG A 187 11.64 -20.19 10.19
N LEU A 188 11.45 -19.95 11.48
CA LEU A 188 10.70 -20.84 12.39
C LEU A 188 9.20 -20.91 12.07
N LEU A 189 8.69 -19.98 11.27
CA LEU A 189 7.29 -19.95 10.85
C LEU A 189 7.09 -20.52 9.45
N VAL A 190 8.13 -21.10 8.84
CA VAL A 190 8.06 -21.77 7.55
C VAL A 190 7.76 -23.26 7.77
N SER A 191 6.69 -23.76 7.15
CA SER A 191 6.37 -25.17 7.07
C SER A 191 6.52 -25.65 5.63
N LEU A 192 7.20 -26.78 5.45
CA LEU A 192 7.46 -27.37 4.14
C LEU A 192 6.49 -28.53 3.89
N GLN A 193 5.90 -28.53 2.71
CA GLN A 193 5.08 -29.60 2.17
C GLN A 193 5.75 -30.15 0.90
N PRO A 194 5.37 -31.34 0.40
CA PRO A 194 6.00 -31.94 -0.78
C PRO A 194 5.94 -31.06 -2.04
N THR A 195 4.90 -30.24 -2.18
CA THR A 195 4.64 -29.41 -3.37
C THR A 195 4.52 -27.93 -3.07
N ALA A 196 4.65 -27.53 -1.81
CA ALA A 196 4.43 -26.15 -1.37
C ALA A 196 5.20 -25.86 -0.09
N PHE A 197 5.29 -24.59 0.25
CA PHE A 197 5.68 -24.17 1.59
C PHE A 197 4.72 -23.07 2.03
N THR A 198 4.51 -22.99 3.33
CA THR A 198 3.67 -21.97 3.95
C THR A 198 4.49 -21.21 4.97
N PHE A 199 4.25 -19.91 5.10
CA PHE A 199 4.88 -19.11 6.13
C PHE A 199 3.91 -18.04 6.63
N LEU A 200 4.15 -17.56 7.85
CA LEU A 200 3.33 -16.51 8.45
C LEU A 200 3.99 -15.13 8.24
N LEU A 201 3.21 -14.19 7.69
CA LEU A 201 3.52 -12.77 7.71
C LEU A 201 2.86 -12.18 8.94
N LEU A 202 3.67 -11.75 9.91
CA LEU A 202 3.18 -11.26 11.20
C LEU A 202 2.52 -9.89 11.10
N THR A 203 3.08 -8.98 10.29
CA THR A 203 2.53 -7.65 10.02
C THR A 203 2.95 -7.18 8.62
N HIS A 204 2.14 -6.32 8.00
CA HIS A 204 2.51 -5.62 6.77
C HIS A 204 2.00 -4.16 6.77
N LYS A 205 2.58 -3.28 5.94
CA LYS A 205 2.33 -1.83 5.91
C LYS A 205 0.85 -1.44 5.74
N ALA A 206 0.09 -2.21 4.95
CA ALA A 206 -1.32 -1.92 4.70
C ALA A 206 -2.26 -2.71 5.61
N ASP A 207 -1.72 -3.53 6.51
CA ASP A 207 -2.50 -4.27 7.49
C ASP A 207 -3.03 -3.34 8.59
N ARG A 208 -4.21 -2.79 8.36
CA ARG A 208 -4.90 -1.89 9.31
C ARG A 208 -5.65 -2.65 10.41
N PHE A 209 -5.88 -3.95 10.22
CA PHE A 209 -6.80 -4.75 11.04
C PHE A 209 -6.16 -6.01 11.66
N PHE A 210 -4.86 -6.24 11.48
CA PHE A 210 -4.24 -7.57 11.65
C PHE A 210 -4.90 -8.63 10.75
N GLU A 211 -5.45 -8.15 9.62
CA GLU A 211 -6.06 -8.90 8.54
C GLU A 211 -5.42 -8.36 7.25
N ASP A 212 -4.45 -9.13 6.75
CA ASP A 212 -3.92 -9.15 5.39
C ASP A 212 -4.36 -7.99 4.47
N ASN A 213 -3.51 -6.98 4.32
CA ASN A 213 -3.74 -5.87 3.38
C ASN A 213 -2.43 -5.28 2.80
N ASP A 214 -2.57 -4.69 1.60
CA ASP A 214 -1.67 -4.70 0.43
C ASP A 214 -0.93 -3.37 0.09
N VAL A 215 0.33 -3.39 -0.41
CA VAL A 215 1.00 -2.28 -1.15
C VAL A 215 2.20 -2.75 -2.02
N ALA A 216 2.21 -2.42 -3.32
CA ALA A 216 2.93 -3.19 -4.33
C ALA A 216 4.35 -2.86 -4.80
N GLY A 217 5.10 -3.95 -5.07
CA GLY A 217 6.14 -4.04 -6.11
C GLY A 217 5.53 -4.51 -7.43
N HIS A 218 5.39 -3.60 -8.41
CA HIS A 218 4.42 -3.77 -9.48
C HIS A 218 4.69 -4.85 -10.54
N SER A 219 5.92 -5.26 -10.85
CA SER A 219 6.15 -6.13 -12.04
C SER A 219 6.01 -7.63 -11.78
N ILE A 220 6.52 -8.13 -10.65
CA ILE A 220 6.52 -9.57 -10.32
C ILE A 220 5.12 -10.02 -9.90
N CYS A 221 4.50 -9.27 -8.99
CA CYS A 221 3.11 -9.52 -8.57
C CYS A 221 2.12 -9.37 -9.75
N SER A 222 2.29 -8.37 -10.64
CA SER A 222 1.52 -8.32 -11.89
C SER A 222 1.75 -9.55 -12.76
N GLY A 223 2.99 -10.05 -12.83
CA GLY A 223 3.35 -11.25 -13.58
C GLY A 223 2.61 -12.49 -13.07
N GLY A 224 2.68 -12.74 -11.76
CA GLY A 224 1.99 -13.85 -11.11
C GLY A 224 0.48 -13.77 -11.26
N ALA A 225 -0.12 -12.59 -11.03
CA ALA A 225 -1.56 -12.39 -11.14
C ALA A 225 -2.05 -12.59 -12.59
N THR A 226 -1.28 -12.09 -13.57
CA THR A 226 -1.56 -12.30 -15.00
C THR A 226 -1.45 -13.77 -15.36
N TYR A 227 -0.41 -14.46 -14.90
CA TYR A 227 -0.22 -15.89 -15.14
C TYR A 227 -1.38 -16.75 -14.58
N LEU A 228 -1.81 -16.49 -13.34
CA LEU A 228 -2.95 -17.20 -12.75
C LEU A 228 -4.25 -16.94 -13.53
N ALA A 229 -4.45 -15.70 -13.98
CA ALA A 229 -5.60 -15.34 -14.80
C ALA A 229 -5.58 -16.02 -16.18
N GLU A 230 -4.40 -16.15 -16.79
CA GLU A 230 -4.21 -16.87 -18.07
C GLU A 230 -4.40 -18.39 -17.93
N LEU A 231 -4.18 -18.97 -16.74
CA LEU A 231 -4.58 -20.34 -16.41
C LEU A 231 -6.09 -20.48 -16.16
N GLY A 232 -6.82 -19.36 -16.13
CA GLY A 232 -8.25 -19.31 -15.82
C GLY A 232 -8.58 -19.65 -14.37
N VAL A 233 -7.66 -19.33 -13.45
CA VAL A 233 -7.96 -19.31 -12.02
C VAL A 233 -9.01 -18.24 -11.73
N ASP A 234 -9.99 -18.56 -10.89
CA ASP A 234 -11.06 -17.63 -10.53
C ASP A 234 -10.51 -16.32 -9.94
N LEU A 235 -11.13 -15.19 -10.31
CA LEU A 235 -10.68 -13.87 -9.88
C LEU A 235 -10.76 -13.69 -8.36
N ASN A 236 -11.71 -14.32 -7.67
CA ASN A 236 -11.78 -14.24 -6.21
C ASN A 236 -10.65 -15.03 -5.58
N LEU A 237 -10.24 -16.16 -6.16
CA LEU A 237 -9.10 -16.91 -5.66
C LEU A 237 -7.79 -16.13 -5.88
N ILE A 238 -7.60 -15.52 -7.05
CA ILE A 238 -6.46 -14.62 -7.30
C ILE A 238 -6.48 -13.46 -6.29
N GLN A 239 -7.66 -12.89 -6.04
CA GLN A 239 -7.85 -11.83 -5.05
C GLN A 239 -7.38 -12.28 -3.65
N SER A 240 -7.79 -13.48 -3.22
CA SER A 240 -7.40 -14.07 -1.94
C SER A 240 -5.91 -14.39 -1.86
N ILE A 241 -5.30 -14.97 -2.91
CA ILE A 241 -3.86 -15.28 -2.94
C ILE A 241 -3.03 -14.01 -2.74
N GLY A 242 -3.39 -12.93 -3.43
CA GLY A 242 -2.69 -11.65 -3.30
C GLY A 242 -3.17 -10.80 -2.13
N ARG A 243 -4.06 -11.31 -1.26
CA ARG A 243 -4.50 -10.64 -0.04
C ARG A 243 -5.08 -9.25 -0.30
N TRP A 244 -5.81 -9.12 -1.40
CA TRP A 244 -6.42 -7.86 -1.83
C TRP A 244 -7.83 -7.71 -1.26
N SER A 245 -8.07 -6.67 -0.46
CA SER A 245 -9.40 -6.36 0.07
C SER A 245 -10.37 -5.73 -0.94
N SER A 246 -9.88 -5.31 -2.11
CA SER A 246 -10.71 -4.64 -3.12
C SER A 246 -10.40 -5.10 -4.54
N ASN A 247 -11.34 -4.86 -5.45
CA ASN A 247 -11.18 -5.10 -6.89
C ASN A 247 -10.06 -4.28 -7.58
N ALA A 248 -9.33 -3.44 -6.84
CA ALA A 248 -8.16 -2.74 -7.35
C ALA A 248 -7.08 -3.69 -7.89
N PHE A 249 -7.04 -4.94 -7.42
CA PHE A 249 -6.08 -5.95 -7.89
C PHE A 249 -6.17 -6.25 -9.38
N ARG A 250 -7.34 -6.03 -10.00
CA ARG A 250 -7.55 -6.23 -11.45
C ARG A 250 -6.58 -5.41 -12.30
N VAL A 251 -6.05 -4.32 -11.75
CA VAL A 251 -5.02 -3.47 -12.39
C VAL A 251 -3.67 -4.21 -12.57
N TYR A 252 -3.41 -5.26 -11.78
CA TYR A 252 -2.23 -6.12 -11.90
C TYR A 252 -2.38 -7.20 -12.98
N ILE A 253 -3.60 -7.57 -13.35
CA ILE A 253 -3.87 -8.53 -14.44
C ILE A 253 -3.69 -7.79 -15.77
N ARG A 254 -2.68 -8.17 -16.54
CA ARG A 254 -2.29 -7.47 -17.78
C ARG A 254 -2.57 -8.27 -19.04
N THR A 255 -3.68 -9.01 -19.00
CA THR A 255 -4.25 -9.70 -20.15
C THR A 255 -5.42 -8.87 -20.70
N HIS A 256 -5.60 -8.87 -22.02
CA HIS A 256 -6.71 -8.14 -22.64
C HIS A 256 -8.06 -8.67 -22.10
N PRO A 257 -9.02 -7.80 -21.70
CA PRO A 257 -10.26 -8.24 -21.06
C PRO A 257 -11.07 -9.27 -21.87
N VAL A 258 -11.05 -9.18 -23.20
CA VAL A 258 -11.71 -10.15 -24.09
C VAL A 258 -11.07 -11.53 -24.00
N MET A 259 -9.73 -11.60 -23.93
CA MET A 259 -9.02 -12.87 -23.78
C MET A 259 -9.28 -13.46 -22.41
N LEU A 260 -9.28 -12.62 -21.37
CA LEU A 260 -9.60 -13.06 -20.01
C LEU A 260 -11.03 -13.62 -19.92
N ALA A 261 -12.01 -12.94 -20.53
CA ALA A 261 -13.38 -13.41 -20.57
C ALA A 261 -13.50 -14.76 -21.29
N ALA A 262 -12.80 -14.95 -22.42
CA ALA A 262 -12.78 -16.21 -23.15
C ALA A 262 -12.24 -17.36 -22.29
N VAL A 263 -11.11 -17.16 -21.61
CA VAL A 263 -10.47 -18.17 -20.74
C VAL A 263 -11.34 -18.52 -19.53
N LEU A 264 -11.94 -17.53 -18.87
CA LEU A 264 -12.80 -17.76 -17.71
C LEU A 264 -14.09 -18.51 -18.10
N ASN A 265 -14.66 -18.20 -19.26
CA ASN A 265 -15.88 -18.84 -19.77
C ASN A 265 -15.63 -20.25 -20.33
N SER A 266 -14.44 -20.54 -20.88
CA SER A 266 -14.11 -21.90 -21.31
C SER A 266 -14.00 -22.85 -20.11
N ASN A 267 -13.44 -22.38 -18.99
CA ASN A 267 -13.23 -23.22 -17.81
C ASN A 267 -14.52 -23.52 -17.04
N SER A 268 -15.50 -22.60 -17.03
CA SER A 268 -16.83 -22.84 -16.43
C SER A 268 -17.68 -23.82 -17.25
N SER A 269 -17.37 -24.02 -18.52
CA SER A 269 -18.03 -25.03 -19.36
C SER A 269 -17.50 -26.46 -19.15
N HIS A 270 -16.43 -26.63 -18.38
CA HIS A 270 -15.76 -27.91 -18.12
C HIS A 270 -16.03 -28.49 -16.72
N THR A 271 -16.89 -27.89 -15.90
CA THR A 271 -17.43 -28.57 -14.71
C THR A 271 -18.46 -29.62 -15.15
N PRO A 272 -18.20 -30.93 -15.03
CA PRO A 272 -19.24 -31.93 -15.22
C PRO A 272 -20.30 -31.70 -14.14
N GLN A 273 -21.57 -31.68 -14.55
CA GLN A 273 -22.67 -31.74 -13.60
C GLN A 273 -22.52 -33.03 -12.79
N VAL A 274 -22.31 -32.88 -11.48
CA VAL A 274 -22.46 -33.96 -10.49
C VAL A 274 -23.87 -33.86 -9.92
#